data_AF-A0A2S9XBY0-F1
#
_entry.id   AF-A0A2S9XBY0-F1
#
_cell.length_a   1.000
_cell.length_b   1.000
_cell.length_c   1.000
_cell.angle_alpha   90.00
_cell.angle_beta   90.00
_cell.angle_gamma   90.00
#
_symmetry.space_group_name_H-M   'P 1'
#
loop_
_entity.id
_entity.type
_entity.pdbx_description
1 polymer ?
#
loop_
_entity_poly.entity_id
_entity_poly.type
_entity_poly.pdbx_seq_one_letter_code
_entity_poly.pdbx_strand_id
1 'polypeptide(L)'
;MLLGFTLGPAEIAVIVLIVVLIFGPSKLPQLGSSVGKMLRGFKKEMKSMNEEDAASDDDAALPRPKPGEIDVTPANEKKSASS
;
A
#
# COMPACT_ATOMS: atom_id res chain seq x y z
N MET A 1 -17.12 33.50 -24.91
CA MET A 1 -17.34 32.04 -25.10
C MET A 1 -16.00 31.31 -25.20
N LEU A 2 -15.01 31.67 -24.37
CA LEU A 2 -13.61 31.28 -24.61
C LEU A 2 -12.97 30.41 -23.53
N LEU A 3 -13.35 30.46 -22.26
CA LEU A 3 -12.68 29.66 -21.22
C LEU A 3 -13.70 29.27 -20.15
N GLY A 4 -14.67 28.45 -20.58
CA GLY A 4 -15.87 28.11 -19.81
C GLY A 4 -15.86 26.70 -19.22
N PHE A 5 -14.70 26.11 -18.99
CA PHE A 5 -14.60 24.92 -18.14
C PHE A 5 -14.24 25.41 -16.75
N THR A 6 -15.18 25.23 -15.83
CA THR A 6 -14.97 25.35 -14.39
C THR A 6 -13.63 24.73 -14.00
N LEU A 7 -12.89 25.29 -13.03
CA LEU A 7 -11.70 24.62 -12.45
C LEU A 7 -12.10 23.20 -12.06
N GLY A 8 -11.81 22.30 -12.97
CA GLY A 8 -12.48 21.03 -13.05
C GLY A 8 -11.46 19.99 -13.43
N PRO A 9 -11.82 18.71 -13.29
CA PRO A 9 -10.89 17.61 -13.52
C PRO A 9 -10.22 17.67 -14.90
N ALA A 10 -10.88 18.27 -15.91
CA ALA A 10 -10.31 18.48 -17.24
C ALA A 10 -9.10 19.44 -17.26
N GLU A 11 -9.18 20.60 -16.61
CA GLU A 11 -8.08 21.58 -16.56
C GLU A 11 -6.86 21.00 -15.83
N ILE A 12 -7.11 20.34 -14.70
CA ILE A 12 -6.08 19.66 -13.91
C ILE A 12 -5.41 18.55 -14.74
N ALA A 13 -6.19 17.79 -15.51
CA ALA A 13 -5.65 16.74 -16.37
C ALA A 13 -4.70 17.28 -17.44
N VAL A 14 -5.00 18.45 -18.04
CA VAL A 14 -4.10 19.09 -19.02
C VAL A 14 -2.77 19.52 -18.38
N ILE A 15 -2.81 20.11 -17.18
CA ILE A 15 -1.60 20.49 -16.45
C ILE A 15 -0.77 19.27 -16.09
N VAL A 16 -1.41 18.22 -15.55
CA VAL A 16 -0.74 16.96 -15.23
C VAL A 16 -0.13 16.33 -16.48
N LEU A 17 -0.80 16.40 -17.63
CA LEU A 17 -0.27 15.88 -18.88
C LEU A 17 1.05 16.58 -19.27
N ILE A 18 1.11 17.91 -19.16
CA ILE A 18 2.34 18.68 -19.45
C ILE A 18 3.46 18.29 -18.47
N VAL A 19 3.16 18.20 -17.18
CA VAL A 19 4.12 17.76 -16.15
C VAL A 19 4.64 16.35 -16.45
N VAL A 20 3.75 15.43 -16.85
CA VAL A 20 4.12 14.06 -17.24
C VAL A 20 5.01 14.04 -18.47
N LEU A 21 4.83 14.94 -19.44
CA LEU A 21 5.72 15.01 -20.60
C LEU A 21 7.14 15.46 -20.21
N ILE A 22 7.27 16.36 -19.24
CA ILE A 22 8.57 16.87 -18.76
C ILE A 22 9.27 15.84 -17.86
N PHE A 23 8.57 15.32 -16.86
CA PHE A 23 9.15 14.40 -15.87
C PHE A 23 9.08 12.93 -16.30
N GLY A 24 8.20 12.59 -17.23
CA GLY A 24 7.93 11.22 -17.66
C GLY A 24 6.87 10.52 -16.79
N PRO A 25 6.06 9.62 -17.37
CA PRO A 25 5.00 8.90 -16.64
C PRO A 25 5.53 7.97 -15.55
N SER A 26 6.80 7.57 -15.62
CA SER A 26 7.44 6.71 -14.61
C SER A 26 7.85 7.46 -13.33
N LYS A 27 8.02 8.80 -13.38
CA LYS A 27 8.47 9.58 -12.22
C LYS A 27 7.34 9.89 -11.24
N LEU A 28 6.12 10.13 -11.72
CA LEU A 28 4.96 10.34 -10.86
C LEU A 28 4.67 9.17 -9.89
N PRO A 29 4.56 7.90 -10.33
CA PRO A 29 4.32 6.79 -9.41
C PRO A 29 5.51 6.53 -8.49
N GLN A 30 6.74 6.81 -8.95
CA GLN A 30 7.95 6.69 -8.13
C GLN A 30 7.94 7.69 -6.97
N LEU A 31 7.63 8.96 -7.25
CA LEU A 31 7.46 10.01 -6.24
C LEU A 31 6.27 9.71 -5.32
N GLY A 32 5.12 9.33 -5.89
CA GLY A 32 3.92 8.98 -5.13
C GLY A 32 4.10 7.78 -4.21
N SER A 33 4.90 6.78 -4.61
CA SER A 33 5.22 5.62 -3.76
C SER A 33 6.04 6.01 -2.54
N SER A 34 7.03 6.90 -2.70
CA SER A 34 7.85 7.39 -1.59
C SER A 34 7.04 8.27 -0.63
N VAL A 35 6.26 9.21 -1.17
CA VAL A 35 5.36 10.07 -0.40
C VAL A 35 4.27 9.23 0.29
N GLY A 36 3.71 8.23 -0.38
CA GLY A 36 2.70 7.34 0.17
C GLY A 36 3.21 6.52 1.36
N LYS A 37 4.45 6.02 1.30
CA LYS A 37 5.10 5.35 2.43
C LYS A 37 5.29 6.30 3.62
N MET A 38 5.71 7.54 3.35
CA MET A 38 5.85 8.59 4.37
C MET A 38 4.50 8.92 5.02
N LEU A 39 3.45 9.16 4.22
CA LEU A 39 2.09 9.42 4.71
C LEU A 39 1.51 8.23 5.48
N ARG A 40 1.80 6.99 5.07
CA ARG A 40 1.34 5.77 5.77
C ARG A 40 2.00 5.63 7.15
N GLY A 41 3.31 5.89 7.23
CA GLY A 41 4.04 5.93 8.49
C GLY A 41 3.52 7.05 9.39
N PHE A 42 3.42 8.27 8.85
CA PHE A 42 2.88 9.44 9.56
C PHE A 42 1.46 9.19 10.08
N LYS A 43 0.58 8.57 9.27
CA LYS A 43 -0.77 8.19 9.70
C LYS A 43 -0.74 7.15 10.82
N LYS A 44 0.17 6.18 10.78
CA LYS A 44 0.31 5.16 11.81
C LYS A 44 0.75 5.77 13.13
N GLU A 45 1.79 6.61 13.10
CA GLU A 45 2.26 7.36 14.27
C GLU A 45 1.15 8.24 14.86
N MET A 46 0.45 9.02 14.02
CA MET A 46 -0.67 9.85 14.46
C MET A 46 -1.82 9.03 15.05
N LYS A 47 -2.09 7.83 14.53
CA LYS A 47 -3.11 6.92 15.06
C LYS A 47 -2.69 6.41 16.43
N SER A 48 -1.44 5.95 16.57
CA SER A 48 -0.88 5.46 17.83
C SER A 48 -0.84 6.53 18.92
N MET A 49 -0.52 7.78 18.57
CA MET A 49 -0.58 8.91 19.51
C MET A 49 -2.00 9.30 19.93
N ASN A 50 -3.02 8.90 19.16
CA ASN A 50 -4.43 9.12 19.48
C ASN A 50 -5.04 7.90 20.20
N GLU A 51 -4.55 6.69 19.91
CA GLU A 51 -4.95 5.41 20.48
C GLU A 51 -4.31 5.10 21.84
N GLU A 52 -3.34 5.89 22.30
CA GLU A 52 -2.93 5.91 23.71
C GLU A 52 -4.10 6.28 24.65
N ASP A 53 -5.22 6.79 24.12
CA ASP A 53 -6.52 6.95 24.81
C ASP A 53 -7.60 5.89 24.43
N ALA A 54 -7.38 5.04 23.42
CA ALA A 54 -8.38 4.06 22.96
C ALA A 54 -7.71 2.78 22.42
N ALA A 55 -7.54 1.79 23.30
CA ALA A 55 -7.06 0.47 22.94
C ALA A 55 -7.95 -0.21 21.88
N SER A 56 -7.29 -0.84 20.91
CA SER A 56 -7.80 -1.86 19.97
C SER A 56 -8.50 -1.34 18.72
N ASP A 57 -7.86 -1.53 17.56
CA ASP A 57 -8.55 -1.97 16.33
C ASP A 57 -7.51 -2.49 15.30
N ASP A 58 -7.22 -3.78 15.44
CA ASP A 58 -6.68 -4.65 14.40
C ASP A 58 -7.77 -4.92 13.35
N ASP A 59 -7.96 -4.03 12.37
CA ASP A 59 -8.51 -4.45 11.07
C ASP A 59 -8.14 -3.48 9.93
N ALA A 60 -7.26 -3.94 9.03
CA ALA A 60 -7.27 -3.62 7.60
C ALA A 60 -6.22 -4.46 6.84
N ALA A 61 -6.66 -5.67 6.49
CA ALA A 61 -6.15 -6.63 5.52
C ALA A 61 -5.07 -6.19 4.49
N LEU A 62 -3.99 -6.96 4.44
CA LEU A 62 -3.54 -7.57 3.18
C LEU A 62 -3.90 -9.07 3.25
N PRO A 63 -4.38 -9.67 2.15
CA PRO A 63 -4.69 -11.09 2.11
C PRO A 63 -3.41 -11.87 2.40
N ARG A 64 -3.47 -12.77 3.37
CA ARG A 64 -2.37 -13.71 3.66
C ARG A 64 -2.14 -14.51 2.37
N PRO A 65 -0.97 -14.44 1.73
CA PRO A 65 -0.63 -15.50 0.79
C PRO A 65 -0.57 -16.78 1.62
N LYS A 66 -1.45 -17.76 1.34
CA LYS A 66 -1.21 -19.15 1.77
C LYS A 66 -0.11 -19.65 0.85
N PRO A 67 1.14 -19.83 1.30
CA PRO A 67 2.19 -20.30 0.42
C PRO A 67 1.95 -21.79 0.19
N GLY A 68 1.35 -22.10 -0.95
CA GLY A 68 1.37 -23.42 -1.57
C GLY A 68 2.54 -23.51 -2.54
N GLU A 69 3.77 -23.37 -2.05
CA GLU A 69 5.00 -23.73 -2.77
C GLU A 69 5.69 -24.82 -1.92
N ILE A 70 5.20 -26.07 -2.03
CA ILE A 70 5.88 -27.26 -2.58
C ILE A 70 7.30 -27.53 -2.02
N ASP A 71 7.48 -28.62 -1.26
CA ASP A 71 8.43 -29.72 -1.58
C ASP A 71 8.44 -30.84 -0.49
N VAL A 72 8.18 -32.06 -0.95
CA VAL A 72 8.48 -33.44 -0.45
C VAL A 72 8.26 -33.88 1.02
N THR A 73 7.28 -34.77 1.20
CA THR A 73 7.40 -35.95 2.11
C THR A 73 8.57 -36.83 1.58
N PRO A 74 9.51 -37.39 2.39
CA PRO A 74 9.23 -38.23 3.56
C PRO A 74 10.24 -38.12 4.73
N ALA A 75 9.78 -37.74 5.92
CA ALA A 75 10.54 -37.93 7.16
C ALA A 75 10.02 -39.17 7.90
N ASN A 76 10.46 -40.35 7.46
CA ASN A 76 10.49 -41.54 8.28
C ASN A 76 11.57 -41.36 9.37
N GLU A 77 11.21 -41.08 10.62
CA GLU A 77 11.95 -41.61 11.78
C GLU A 77 11.27 -41.36 13.14
N LYS A 78 11.40 -42.37 14.01
CA LYS A 78 11.23 -42.40 15.49
C LYS A 78 9.81 -42.76 15.96
N LYS A 79 9.51 -44.04 16.19
CA LYS A 79 9.99 -44.94 17.27
C LYS A 79 9.41 -44.56 18.64
N SER A 80 8.89 -45.60 19.29
CA SER A 80 8.65 -45.73 20.74
C SER A 80 7.42 -44.98 21.25
N ALA A 81 6.38 -45.75 21.57
CA ALA A 81 6.12 -46.23 22.93
C ALA A 81 5.29 -45.17 23.68
N SER A 82 4.08 -45.47 24.11
CA SER A 82 3.89 -46.47 25.14
C SER A 82 2.47 -47.02 25.08
N SER A 83 2.36 -48.35 25.04
CA SER A 83 1.37 -49.07 25.82
C SER A 83 1.67 -48.94 27.32
#